data_AF-A0A7C1XYE8-F1
#
_entry.id   AF-A0A7C1XYE8-F1
#
_cell.length_a   1.000
_cell.length_b   1.000
_cell.length_c   1.000
_cell.angle_alpha   90.00
_cell.angle_beta   90.00
_cell.angle_gamma   90.00
#
_symmetry.space_group_name_H-M   'P 1'
#
loop_
_entity.id
_entity.type
_entity.pdbx_description
1 polymer ?
#
loop_
_entity_poly.entity_id
_entity_poly.type
_entity_poly.pdbx_seq_one_letter_code
_entity_poly.pdbx_strand_id
1 'polypeptide(L)' 'FKLFRCHTIMNCVEVCPKGLNPTRAIGRIKELMLKCSL' A
#
# COMPACT_ATOMS: atom_id res chain seq x y z
N PHE A 1 2.81 2.42 -13.06
CA PHE A 1 1.89 3.49 -12.60
C PHE A 1 0.68 3.03 -11.78
N LYS A 2 0.09 1.84 -12.01
CA LYS A 2 -1.12 1.36 -11.28
C LYS A 2 -0.99 1.37 -9.73
N LEU A 3 0.19 1.08 -9.19
CA LEU A 3 0.46 1.08 -7.73
C LEU A 3 0.38 2.49 -7.10
N PHE A 4 0.70 3.54 -7.85
CA PHE A 4 0.71 4.92 -7.35
C PHE A 4 -0.68 5.56 -7.26
N ARG A 5 -1.74 4.84 -7.68
CA ARG A 5 -3.14 5.27 -7.48
C ARG A 5 -3.60 5.19 -6.02
N CYS A 6 -2.85 4.49 -5.16
CA CYS A 6 -3.13 4.45 -3.74
C CYS A 6 -2.65 5.75 -3.07
N HIS A 7 -3.60 6.59 -2.64
CA HIS A 7 -3.39 7.85 -1.92
C HIS A 7 -3.44 7.71 -0.39
N THR A 8 -3.37 6.49 0.15
CA THR A 8 -3.29 6.26 1.61
C THR A 8 -4.53 6.75 2.38
N ILE A 9 -5.72 6.75 1.74
CA ILE A 9 -7.02 7.10 2.35
C ILE A 9 -7.41 6.12 3.47
N MET A 10 -6.84 4.91 3.47
CA MET A 10 -6.98 3.86 4.50
C MET A 10 -8.36 3.19 4.64
N ASN A 11 -9.36 3.53 3.81
CA ASN A 11 -10.64 2.82 3.73
C ASN A 11 -10.51 1.28 3.61
N CYS A 12 -9.47 0.81 2.91
CA CYS A 12 -9.22 -0.62 2.72
C CYS A 12 -8.82 -1.36 4.01
N VAL A 13 -8.31 -0.65 5.02
CA VAL A 13 -7.99 -1.19 6.34
C VAL A 13 -9.26 -1.27 7.18
N GLU A 14 -10.07 -0.21 7.18
CA GLU A 14 -11.28 -0.09 7.98
C GLU A 14 -12.37 -1.10 7.56
N VAL A 15 -12.53 -1.33 6.26
CA VAL A 15 -13.53 -2.27 5.73
C VAL A 15 -13.10 -3.73 5.86
N CYS A 16 -11.84 -4.02 6.23
CA CYS A 16 -11.32 -5.38 6.11
C CYS A 16 -11.90 -6.28 7.22
N PRO A 17 -12.74 -7.28 6.89
CA PRO A 17 -13.34 -8.16 7.89
C PRO A 17 -12.32 -9.13 8.52
N LYS A 18 -11.10 -9.19 7.95
CA LYS A 18 -9.99 -10.03 8.42
C LYS A 18 -8.97 -9.25 9.26
N GLY A 19 -9.18 -7.95 9.48
CA GLY A 19 -8.22 -7.10 10.22
C GLY A 19 -6.86 -6.95 9.54
N LEU A 20 -6.80 -7.18 8.22
CA LEU A 20 -5.57 -6.99 7.46
C LEU A 20 -5.34 -5.50 7.19
N ASN A 21 -4.07 -5.12 6.98
CA ASN A 21 -3.71 -3.76 6.63
C ASN A 21 -3.09 -3.69 5.23
N PRO A 22 -3.90 -3.50 4.16
CA PRO A 22 -3.42 -3.38 2.79
C PRO A 22 -2.50 -2.16 2.59
N THR A 23 -2.76 -1.06 3.29
CA THR A 23 -1.95 0.17 3.21
C THR A 23 -0.49 -0.08 3.58
N ARG A 24 -0.25 -0.87 4.63
CA ARG A 24 1.11 -1.26 5.05
C ARG A 24 1.84 -2.06 3.98
N ALA A 25 1.15 -3.01 3.35
CA ALA A 25 1.73 -3.82 2.28
C ALA A 25 2.07 -2.97 1.04
N ILE A 26 1.17 -2.07 0.64
CA ILE A 26 1.41 -1.15 -0.48
C ILE A 26 2.60 -0.22 -0.19
N GLY A 27 2.73 0.26 1.04
CA GLY A 27 3.89 1.05 1.48
C GLY A 27 5.21 0.31 1.28
N ARG A 28 5.29 -0.95 1.72
CA ARG A 28 6.47 -1.80 1.51
C ARG A 28 6.82 -1.98 0.03
N ILE A 29 5.81 -2.19 -0.82
CA ILE A 29 6.03 -2.35 -2.26
C ILE A 29 6.57 -1.06 -2.87
N LYS A 30 6.02 0.11 -2.47
CA LYS A 30 6.54 1.42 -2.91
C LYS A 30 8.00 1.63 -2.47
N GLU A 31 8.34 1.29 -1.22
CA GLU A 31 9.71 1.36 -0.70
C GLU A 31 10.67 0.46 -1.51
N LEU A 32 10.27 -0.78 -1.79
CA LEU A 32 11.08 -1.73 -2.56
C LEU A 32 11.29 -1.23 -3.99
N MET A 33 10.25 -0.72 -4.64
CA MET A 33 10.37 -0.14 -5.97
C MET A 33 11.34 1.04 -6.00
N LEU A 34 11.28 1.94 -5.02
CA LEU A 34 12.21 3.07 -4.91
C LEU A 34 13.65 2.60 -4.64
N LYS A 35 13.83 1.63 -3.74
CA LYS A 35 15.15 1.07 -3.42
C LYS A 35 15.81 0.34 -4.60
N CYS A 36 15.03 -0.32 -5.45
CA CYS A 36 15.55 -1.01 -6.63
C CYS A 36 15.69 -0.10 -7.86
N SER A 37 15.21 1.14 -7.79
CA SER A 37 15.36 2.15 -8.86
C SER A 37 16.60 3.05 -8.66
N LEU A 38 17.31 2.86 -7.54
CA LEU A 38 18.59 3.48 -7.19
C LEU A 38 19.69 2.42 -7.24
#